data_AF-A0A2S3IB72-F1
#
_entry.id   AF-A0A2S3IB72-F1
#
_cell.length_a   1.000
_cell.length_b   1.000
_cell.length_c   1.000
_cell.angle_alpha   90.00
_cell.angle_beta   90.00
_cell.angle_gamma   90.00
#
_symmetry.space_group_name_H-M   'P 1'
#
loop_
_entity.id
_entity.type
_entity.pdbx_description
1 polymer ?
#
loop_
_entity_poly.entity_id
_entity_poly.type
_entity_poly.pdbx_seq_one_letter_code
_entity_poly.pdbx_strand_id
1 'polypeptide(L)'
;MKLEKNAAGKAKKKKKPNNSKGGPLAMVRWFRVVLEEAHAVKRHQTQMAKACCGLSAERRWCLSGTPIQNSIDDLYSYFRFLKYEPYSNFSSLRSMIKNPVSRNATHGYKKLQTVLSIVLLRRIKEMLLDGEPIINIPPKTIQLSKIDFTKEERAFYLYLEESSCQKLKGRSKKYIQKNYVHILALLSQLRQACNHAFLFVGPRIKASTPPTITPGFYGRVG
;
A
#
# COMPACT_ATOMS: atom_id res chain seq x y z
N MET A 1 40.50 -47.43 36.16
CA MET A 1 39.81 -46.49 37.08
C MET A 1 39.64 -45.17 36.34
N LYS A 2 38.42 -44.61 36.33
CA LYS A 2 37.98 -43.53 35.44
C LYS A 2 38.73 -42.22 35.71
N LEU A 3 39.29 -41.61 34.66
CA LEU A 3 39.76 -40.23 34.65
C LEU A 3 38.54 -39.29 34.55
N GLU A 4 38.35 -38.46 35.57
CA GLU A 4 37.34 -37.40 35.61
C GLU A 4 37.63 -36.33 34.55
N LYS A 5 36.59 -35.93 33.81
CA LYS A 5 36.64 -34.87 32.82
C LYS A 5 36.32 -33.52 33.47
N ASN A 6 37.25 -32.57 33.30
CA ASN A 6 37.12 -31.15 33.59
C ASN A 6 35.81 -30.55 33.04
N ALA A 7 35.02 -29.92 33.91
CA ALA A 7 33.93 -29.03 33.54
C ALA A 7 34.32 -27.58 33.88
N ALA A 8 35.02 -26.91 32.95
CA ALA A 8 35.26 -25.48 33.03
C ALA A 8 33.95 -24.71 32.84
N GLY A 9 33.38 -24.21 33.93
CA GLY A 9 32.19 -23.37 33.94
C GLY A 9 32.42 -22.07 33.15
N LYS A 10 31.75 -21.92 32.02
CA LYS A 10 31.73 -20.65 31.25
C LYS A 10 31.02 -19.58 32.07
N ALA A 11 31.76 -18.55 32.46
CA ALA A 11 31.24 -17.35 33.11
C ALA A 11 30.15 -16.69 32.23
N LYS A 12 28.92 -16.63 32.74
CA LYS A 12 27.80 -15.89 32.11
C LYS A 12 28.14 -14.40 32.09
N LYS A 13 28.44 -13.85 30.90
CA LYS A 13 28.50 -12.40 30.66
C LYS A 13 27.19 -11.77 31.14
N LYS A 14 27.26 -10.96 32.20
CA LYS A 14 26.15 -10.11 32.66
C LYS A 14 25.73 -9.20 31.49
N LYS A 15 24.50 -9.36 30.98
CA LYS A 15 23.91 -8.42 30.01
C LYS A 15 23.79 -7.05 30.70
N LYS A 16 24.46 -6.04 30.15
CA LYS A 16 24.21 -4.64 30.51
C LYS A 16 22.72 -4.32 30.28
N PRO A 17 22.09 -3.52 31.14
CA PRO A 17 20.70 -3.11 30.92
C PRO A 17 20.64 -2.24 29.65
N ASN A 18 19.91 -2.70 28.64
CA ASN A 18 19.64 -1.96 27.41
C ASN A 18 18.76 -0.74 27.74
N ASN A 19 19.39 0.37 28.11
CA ASN A 19 18.70 1.63 28.38
C ASN A 19 18.73 2.58 27.17
N SER A 20 18.23 2.10 26.02
CA SER A 20 18.01 2.91 24.82
C SER A 20 16.67 2.54 24.18
N LYS A 21 15.56 2.75 24.90
CA LYS A 21 14.22 2.42 24.39
C LYS A 21 13.63 3.60 23.60
N GLY A 22 14.17 3.84 22.41
CA GLY A 22 13.58 4.73 21.39
C GLY A 22 14.54 5.77 20.83
N GLY A 23 14.31 6.21 19.59
CA GLY A 23 14.99 7.37 19.01
C GLY A 23 14.57 8.67 19.70
N PRO A 24 15.20 9.81 19.39
CA PRO A 24 14.99 11.08 20.11
C PRO A 24 13.52 11.49 20.24
N LEU A 25 12.73 11.29 19.18
CA LEU A 25 11.30 11.63 19.15
C LEU A 25 10.44 10.81 20.12
N ALA A 26 10.88 9.61 20.50
CA ALA A 26 10.17 8.74 21.44
C ALA A 26 10.44 9.09 22.91
N MET A 27 11.49 9.88 23.18
CA MET A 27 11.84 10.34 24.53
C MET A 27 11.09 11.61 24.93
N VAL A 28 10.50 12.30 23.96
CA VAL A 28 9.71 13.52 24.17
C VAL A 28 8.26 13.16 24.47
N ARG A 29 7.67 13.81 25.49
CA ARG A 29 6.22 13.80 25.72
C ARG A 29 5.58 14.94 24.92
N TRP A 30 4.92 14.59 23.83
CA TRP A 30 4.29 15.56 22.95
C TRP A 30 2.95 16.03 23.52
N PHE A 31 2.64 17.32 23.37
CA PHE A 31 1.28 17.81 23.62
C PHE A 31 0.30 17.26 22.57
N ARG A 32 0.72 17.22 21.30
CA ARG A 32 -0.10 16.74 20.19
C ARG A 32 0.74 16.04 19.14
N VAL A 33 0.21 14.95 18.58
CA VAL A 33 0.74 14.29 17.37
C VAL A 33 -0.37 14.22 16.33
N VAL A 34 -0.05 14.64 15.11
CA VAL A 34 -0.98 14.62 13.97
C VAL A 34 -0.36 13.76 12.87
N LEU A 35 -1.11 12.76 12.39
CA LEU A 35 -0.73 11.99 11.22
C LEU A 35 -1.46 12.55 10.01
N GLU A 36 -0.71 13.19 9.11
CA GLU A 36 -1.17 13.50 7.77
C GLU A 36 -1.13 12.23 6.90
N GLU A 37 -2.08 12.10 5.97
CA GLU A 37 -2.30 10.90 5.17
C GLU A 37 -2.25 9.61 6.00
N ALA A 38 -3.02 9.61 7.09
CA ALA A 38 -2.98 8.56 8.10
C ALA A 38 -3.21 7.14 7.51
N HIS A 39 -3.80 7.03 6.32
CA HIS A 39 -3.91 5.76 5.60
C HIS A 39 -2.54 5.10 5.31
N ALA A 40 -1.44 5.84 5.35
CA ALA A 40 -0.08 5.32 5.28
C ALA A 40 0.22 4.31 6.41
N VAL A 41 -0.34 4.50 7.62
CA VAL A 41 -0.12 3.61 8.79
C VAL A 41 -1.19 2.51 8.92
N LYS A 42 -2.04 2.28 7.91
CA LYS A 42 -3.17 1.33 7.98
C LYS A 42 -2.79 -0.10 8.37
N ARG A 43 -1.56 -0.55 8.09
CA ARG A 43 -1.04 -1.86 8.51
C ARG A 43 -0.35 -1.76 9.87
N HIS A 44 -1.07 -2.12 10.94
CA HIS A 44 -0.60 -2.04 12.33
C HIS A 44 0.69 -2.82 12.64
N GLN A 45 1.05 -3.82 11.82
CA GLN A 45 2.25 -4.64 12.01
C GLN A 45 3.53 -3.98 11.50
N THR A 46 3.41 -2.95 10.64
CA THR A 46 4.56 -2.24 10.06
C THR A 46 5.37 -1.50 11.14
N GLN A 47 6.66 -1.33 10.89
CA GLN A 47 7.54 -0.58 11.79
C GLN A 47 7.09 0.87 11.94
N MET A 48 6.66 1.51 10.86
CA MET A 48 6.12 2.86 10.86
C MET A 48 4.89 2.98 11.77
N ALA A 49 3.88 2.12 11.59
CA ALA A 49 2.69 2.14 12.44
C ALA A 49 3.03 1.90 13.93
N LYS A 50 3.95 0.97 14.22
CA LYS A 50 4.44 0.72 15.58
C LYS A 50 5.16 1.93 16.18
N ALA A 51 6.01 2.59 15.41
CA ALA A 51 6.74 3.79 15.84
C ALA A 51 5.78 4.95 16.15
N CYS A 52 4.86 5.27 15.22
CA CYS A 52 3.87 6.33 15.41
C CYS A 52 2.96 6.06 16.63
N CYS A 53 2.50 4.81 16.82
CA CYS A 53 1.69 4.43 17.97
C CYS A 53 2.44 4.48 19.31
N GLY A 54 3.78 4.37 19.26
CA GLY A 54 4.66 4.35 20.42
C GLY A 54 5.06 5.73 20.94
N LEU A 55 4.85 6.80 20.15
CA LEU A 55 5.08 8.17 20.60
C LEU A 55 4.20 8.49 21.83
N SER A 56 4.78 9.17 22.81
CA SER A 56 4.04 9.68 23.98
C SER A 56 3.37 11.00 23.61
N ALA A 57 2.04 11.06 23.71
CA ALA A 57 1.26 12.23 23.29
C ALA A 57 -0.03 12.36 24.11
N GLU A 58 -0.38 13.58 24.52
CA GLU A 58 -1.66 13.88 25.17
C GLU A 58 -2.83 13.90 24.16
N ARG A 59 -2.62 14.51 22.99
CA ARG A 59 -3.64 14.64 21.94
C ARG A 59 -3.19 13.99 20.64
N ARG A 60 -4.10 13.32 19.94
CA ARG A 60 -3.77 12.55 18.74
C ARG A 60 -4.82 12.77 17.67
N TRP A 61 -4.37 13.04 16.44
CA TRP A 61 -5.24 13.28 15.29
C TRP A 61 -4.78 12.48 14.08
N CYS A 62 -5.75 11.94 13.35
CA CYS A 62 -5.53 11.33 12.04
C CYS A 62 -6.22 12.20 10.99
N LEU A 63 -5.47 12.67 10.01
CA LEU A 63 -5.98 13.38 8.85
C LEU A 63 -5.83 12.46 7.63
N SER A 64 -6.93 12.16 6.96
CA SER A 64 -6.94 11.32 5.76
C SER A 64 -8.20 11.55 4.94
N GLY A 65 -8.05 11.74 3.63
CA GLY A 65 -9.18 11.78 2.71
C GLY A 65 -9.85 10.41 2.50
N THR A 66 -9.09 9.33 2.71
CA THR A 66 -9.56 7.95 2.52
C THR A 66 -9.22 7.09 3.74
N PRO A 67 -9.97 7.20 4.84
CA PRO A 67 -9.65 6.48 6.07
C PRO A 67 -9.70 4.95 5.86
N ILE A 68 -10.68 4.43 5.13
CA ILE A 68 -10.80 2.99 4.84
C ILE A 68 -10.47 2.76 3.37
N GLN A 69 -9.54 1.85 3.07
CA GLN A 69 -9.17 1.54 1.68
C GLN A 69 -9.45 0.07 1.34
N ASN A 70 -8.99 -0.86 2.17
CA ASN A 70 -9.02 -2.28 1.84
C ASN A 70 -10.01 -3.06 2.69
N SER A 71 -10.00 -2.83 4.01
CA SER A 71 -10.85 -3.57 4.93
C SER A 71 -11.06 -2.82 6.24
N ILE A 72 -11.99 -3.32 7.05
CA ILE A 72 -12.27 -2.81 8.41
C ILE A 72 -11.04 -2.92 9.32
N ASP A 73 -10.07 -3.79 8.99
CA ASP A 73 -8.82 -3.89 9.75
C ASP A 73 -7.97 -2.61 9.65
N ASP A 74 -8.16 -1.80 8.60
CA ASP A 74 -7.50 -0.50 8.47
C ASP A 74 -7.87 0.42 9.66
N LEU A 75 -9.09 0.30 10.19
CA LEU A 75 -9.57 1.08 11.33
C LEU A 75 -8.84 0.76 12.63
N TYR A 76 -8.34 -0.46 12.78
CA TYR A 76 -7.59 -0.85 13.97
C TYR A 76 -6.36 0.03 14.17
N SER A 77 -5.65 0.34 13.09
CA SER A 77 -4.45 1.16 13.16
C SER A 77 -4.76 2.57 13.64
N TYR A 78 -5.90 3.14 13.24
CA TYR A 78 -6.34 4.44 13.76
C TYR A 78 -6.74 4.37 15.22
N PHE A 79 -7.60 3.42 15.61
CA PHE A 79 -8.01 3.29 17.01
C PHE A 79 -6.83 3.06 17.95
N ARG A 80 -5.86 2.24 17.52
CA ARG A 80 -4.62 1.99 18.25
C ARG A 80 -3.74 3.23 18.35
N PHE A 81 -3.65 4.02 17.29
CA PHE A 81 -2.91 5.28 17.32
C PHE A 81 -3.60 6.29 18.24
N LEU A 82 -4.91 6.49 18.09
CA LEU A 82 -5.74 7.43 18.87
C LEU A 82 -5.91 7.01 20.34
N LYS A 83 -5.55 5.77 20.70
CA LYS A 83 -5.76 5.17 22.03
C LYS A 83 -7.24 5.13 22.43
N TYR A 84 -8.11 4.87 21.45
CA TYR A 84 -9.56 4.83 21.66
C TYR A 84 -10.01 3.46 22.17
N GLU A 85 -10.14 3.33 23.48
CA GLU A 85 -10.62 2.11 24.12
C GLU A 85 -12.14 1.91 23.89
N PRO A 86 -12.64 0.66 23.80
CA PRO A 86 -11.88 -0.61 23.86
C PRO A 86 -11.23 -1.00 22.52
N TYR A 87 -11.40 -0.20 21.47
CA TYR A 87 -11.08 -0.57 20.08
C TYR A 87 -9.59 -0.49 19.72
N SER A 88 -8.77 0.15 20.57
CA SER A 88 -7.31 0.10 20.53
C SER A 88 -6.75 -1.29 20.81
N ASN A 89 -7.55 -2.21 21.35
CA ASN A 89 -7.24 -3.63 21.44
C ASN A 89 -7.81 -4.41 20.24
N PHE A 90 -6.94 -5.19 19.57
CA PHE A 90 -7.33 -5.94 18.38
C PHE A 90 -8.43 -6.99 18.65
N SER A 91 -8.38 -7.67 19.80
CA SER A 91 -9.37 -8.68 20.19
C SER A 91 -10.75 -8.07 20.38
N SER A 92 -10.81 -6.93 21.07
CA SER A 92 -12.03 -6.16 21.28
C SER A 92 -12.62 -5.67 19.96
N LEU A 93 -11.80 -5.05 19.09
CA LEU A 93 -12.27 -4.64 17.76
C LEU A 93 -12.79 -5.83 16.95
N ARG A 94 -12.08 -6.96 16.99
CA ARG A 94 -12.47 -8.16 16.27
C ARG A 94 -13.82 -8.68 16.76
N SER A 95 -13.99 -8.82 18.07
CA SER A 95 -15.21 -9.35 18.67
C SER A 95 -16.40 -8.40 18.52
N MET A 96 -16.19 -7.09 18.70
CA MET A 96 -17.28 -6.11 18.78
C MET A 96 -17.68 -5.51 17.44
N ILE A 97 -16.78 -5.49 16.44
CA ILE A 97 -17.01 -4.88 15.13
C ILE A 97 -16.84 -5.91 14.01
N LYS A 98 -15.65 -6.50 13.86
CA LYS A 98 -15.33 -7.34 12.69
C LYS A 98 -16.23 -8.58 12.59
N ASN A 99 -16.37 -9.33 13.69
CA ASN A 99 -17.18 -10.54 13.74
C ASN A 99 -18.68 -10.23 13.49
N PRO A 100 -19.30 -9.22 14.13
CA PRO A 100 -20.66 -8.79 13.80
C PRO A 100 -20.85 -8.38 12.35
N VAL A 101 -19.94 -7.61 11.76
CA VAL A 101 -20.03 -7.23 10.33
C VAL A 101 -19.96 -8.45 9.42
N SER A 102 -19.10 -9.42 9.74
CA SER A 102 -19.01 -10.66 8.97
C SER A 102 -20.24 -11.56 9.10
N ARG A 103 -20.96 -11.51 10.23
CA ARG A 103 -22.17 -12.33 10.47
C ARG A 103 -23.44 -11.69 9.90
N ASN A 104 -23.57 -10.38 10.09
CA ASN A 104 -24.70 -9.58 9.60
C ASN A 104 -24.17 -8.20 9.21
N ALA A 105 -23.90 -8.01 7.92
CA ALA A 105 -23.33 -6.79 7.39
C ALA A 105 -24.19 -5.57 7.75
N THR A 106 -25.52 -5.65 7.57
CA THR A 106 -26.44 -4.53 7.81
C THR A 106 -26.37 -4.02 9.24
N HIS A 107 -26.48 -4.92 10.23
CA HIS A 107 -26.43 -4.52 11.64
C HIS A 107 -25.01 -4.17 12.09
N GLY A 108 -24.01 -4.90 11.61
CA GLY A 108 -22.60 -4.63 11.93
C GLY A 108 -22.13 -3.27 11.45
N TYR A 109 -22.52 -2.85 10.25
CA TYR A 109 -22.17 -1.52 9.73
C TYR A 109 -22.90 -0.40 10.46
N LYS A 110 -24.17 -0.58 10.86
CA LYS A 110 -24.88 0.41 11.72
C LYS A 110 -24.12 0.63 13.02
N LYS A 111 -23.71 -0.45 13.69
CA LYS A 111 -22.90 -0.37 14.91
C LYS A 111 -21.57 0.35 14.67
N LEU A 112 -20.89 0.03 13.58
CA LEU A 112 -19.64 0.71 13.21
C LEU A 112 -19.86 2.21 12.95
N GLN A 113 -20.94 2.58 12.25
CA GLN A 113 -21.28 3.97 11.98
C GLN A 113 -21.50 4.76 13.28
N THR A 114 -22.20 4.18 14.27
CA THR A 114 -22.40 4.81 15.59
C THR A 114 -21.07 5.02 16.33
N VAL A 115 -20.14 4.07 16.25
CA VAL A 115 -18.82 4.24 16.86
C VAL A 115 -18.03 5.33 16.12
N LEU A 116 -18.03 5.30 14.80
CA LEU A 116 -17.30 6.27 13.98
C LEU A 116 -17.87 7.69 14.12
N SER A 117 -19.18 7.86 14.29
CA SER A 117 -19.78 9.20 14.43
C SER A 117 -19.28 9.97 15.65
N ILE A 118 -18.74 9.28 16.66
CA ILE A 118 -18.20 9.90 17.88
C ILE A 118 -16.75 10.36 17.67
N VAL A 119 -15.96 9.63 16.88
CA VAL A 119 -14.51 9.85 16.75
C VAL A 119 -14.07 10.42 15.40
N LEU A 120 -14.92 10.33 14.39
CA LEU A 120 -14.62 10.72 13.01
C LEU A 120 -15.50 11.90 12.61
N LEU A 121 -14.86 13.00 12.25
CA LEU A 121 -15.50 14.07 11.51
C LEU A 121 -15.23 13.88 10.02
N ARG A 122 -16.30 13.66 9.24
CA ARG A 122 -16.22 13.57 7.77
C ARG A 122 -17.22 14.54 7.16
N ARG A 123 -16.74 15.38 6.25
CA ARG A 123 -17.56 16.25 5.40
C ARG A 123 -17.37 15.84 3.95
N ILE A 124 -18.44 15.86 3.17
CA ILE A 124 -18.40 15.64 1.71
C ILE A 124 -18.65 16.97 0.99
N LYS A 125 -18.27 17.05 -0.28
CA LYS A 125 -18.33 18.31 -1.06
C LYS A 125 -19.76 18.79 -1.27
N GLU A 126 -20.69 17.85 -1.26
CA GLU A 126 -22.12 18.04 -1.48
C GLU A 126 -22.87 18.43 -0.20
N MET A 127 -22.21 18.48 0.95
CA MET A 127 -22.86 18.89 2.20
C MET A 127 -23.13 20.39 2.22
N LEU A 128 -24.31 20.74 2.75
CA LEU A 128 -24.70 22.10 3.06
C LEU A 128 -24.27 22.44 4.50
N LEU A 129 -23.81 23.66 4.73
CA LEU A 129 -23.56 24.23 6.04
C LEU A 129 -24.37 25.53 6.10
N ASP A 130 -25.31 25.60 7.04
CA ASP A 130 -26.19 26.76 7.22
C ASP A 130 -27.02 27.13 5.97
N GLY A 131 -27.43 26.12 5.20
CA GLY A 131 -28.25 26.28 3.98
C GLY A 131 -27.43 26.49 2.71
N GLU A 132 -26.13 26.79 2.83
CA GLU A 132 -25.24 27.04 1.70
C GLU A 132 -24.29 25.86 1.44
N PRO A 133 -23.90 25.57 0.19
CA PRO A 133 -22.91 24.55 -0.10
C PRO A 133 -21.58 24.89 0.56
N ILE A 134 -20.98 23.92 1.27
CA ILE A 134 -19.67 24.11 1.93
C ILE A 134 -18.62 24.56 0.91
N ILE A 135 -18.69 24.06 -0.31
CA ILE A 135 -17.81 24.44 -1.41
C ILE A 135 -18.62 24.51 -2.70
N ASN A 136 -18.59 25.65 -3.38
CA ASN A 136 -19.12 25.79 -4.73
C ASN A 136 -18.06 25.31 -5.74
N ILE A 137 -18.18 24.06 -6.20
CA ILE A 137 -17.23 23.44 -7.14
C ILE A 137 -17.90 23.38 -8.52
N PRO A 138 -17.23 23.84 -9.59
CA PRO A 138 -17.76 23.70 -10.94
C PRO A 138 -17.93 22.22 -11.32
N PRO A 139 -18.88 21.89 -12.21
CA PRO A 139 -19.13 20.52 -12.61
C PRO A 139 -17.88 19.90 -13.26
N LYS A 140 -17.59 18.65 -12.91
CA LYS A 140 -16.49 17.88 -13.50
C LYS A 140 -16.92 17.31 -14.85
N THR A 141 -16.32 17.77 -15.94
CA THR A 141 -16.49 17.18 -17.27
C THR A 141 -15.40 16.14 -17.53
N ILE A 142 -15.79 14.90 -17.83
CA ILE A 142 -14.86 13.81 -18.19
C ILE A 142 -14.98 13.56 -19.69
N GLN A 143 -13.89 13.78 -20.42
CA GLN A 143 -13.82 13.47 -21.85
C GLN A 143 -12.89 12.27 -22.05
N LEU A 144 -13.41 11.19 -22.63
CA LEU A 144 -12.64 9.98 -22.92
C LEU A 144 -12.16 10.04 -24.38
N SER A 145 -10.87 10.33 -24.56
CA SER A 145 -10.22 10.23 -25.87
C SER A 145 -9.54 8.87 -26.01
N LYS A 146 -9.96 8.09 -27.01
CA LYS A 146 -9.27 6.86 -27.40
C LYS A 146 -8.21 7.23 -28.44
N ILE A 147 -6.98 6.81 -28.20
CA ILE A 147 -5.85 7.06 -29.08
C ILE A 147 -5.45 5.71 -29.69
N ASP A 148 -5.33 5.68 -31.01
CA ASP A 148 -4.81 4.52 -31.72
C ASP A 148 -3.29 4.56 -31.77
N PHE A 149 -2.67 3.40 -31.58
CA PHE A 149 -1.23 3.26 -31.77
C PHE A 149 -0.84 3.47 -33.23
N THR A 150 0.34 4.05 -33.42
CA THR A 150 1.06 4.01 -34.70
C THR A 150 1.39 2.55 -35.08
N LYS A 151 1.77 2.32 -36.34
CA LYS A 151 2.12 0.98 -36.82
C LYS A 151 3.29 0.39 -36.02
N GLU A 152 4.27 1.24 -35.70
CA GLU A 152 5.48 0.92 -34.96
C GLU A 152 5.16 0.58 -33.50
N GLU A 153 4.35 1.41 -32.83
CA GLU A 153 3.92 1.17 -31.44
C GLU A 153 3.06 -0.09 -31.34
N ARG A 154 2.16 -0.32 -32.30
CA ARG A 154 1.34 -1.53 -32.34
C ARG A 154 2.19 -2.78 -32.53
N ALA A 155 3.17 -2.75 -33.43
CA ALA A 155 4.10 -3.87 -33.63
C ALA A 155 4.90 -4.17 -32.35
N PHE A 156 5.41 -3.14 -31.69
CA PHE A 156 6.13 -3.29 -30.42
C PHE A 156 5.25 -3.85 -29.30
N TYR A 157 4.02 -3.34 -29.16
CA TYR A 157 3.05 -3.82 -28.18
C TYR A 157 2.73 -5.31 -28.41
N LEU A 158 2.43 -5.71 -29.64
CA LEU A 158 2.12 -7.09 -30.00
C LEU A 158 3.31 -8.03 -29.72
N TYR A 159 4.54 -7.60 -30.02
CA TYR A 159 5.75 -8.34 -29.68
C TYR A 159 5.87 -8.58 -28.16
N LEU A 160 5.63 -7.55 -27.34
CA LEU A 160 5.65 -7.69 -25.88
C LEU A 160 4.52 -8.58 -25.36
N GLU A 161 3.33 -8.47 -25.95
CA GLU A 161 2.18 -9.30 -25.60
C GLU A 161 2.46 -10.77 -25.91
N GLU A 162 2.99 -11.08 -27.09
CA GLU A 162 3.35 -12.45 -27.46
C GLU A 162 4.42 -13.02 -26.52
N SER A 163 5.49 -12.26 -26.25
CA SER A 163 6.53 -12.66 -25.29
C SER A 163 5.96 -12.92 -23.89
N SER A 164 5.03 -12.08 -23.43
CA SER A 164 4.37 -12.21 -22.13
C SER A 164 3.45 -13.43 -22.08
N CYS A 165 2.67 -13.66 -23.13
CA CYS A 165 1.83 -14.84 -23.29
C CYS A 165 2.66 -16.12 -23.33
N GLN A 166 3.77 -16.14 -24.06
CA GLN A 166 4.65 -17.30 -24.15
C GLN A 166 5.24 -17.68 -22.79
N LYS A 167 5.60 -16.69 -21.97
CA LYS A 167 6.04 -16.94 -20.58
C LYS A 167 4.93 -17.58 -19.74
N LEU A 168 3.65 -17.33 -20.03
CA LEU A 168 2.51 -17.87 -19.28
C LEU A 168 1.92 -19.15 -19.87
N LYS A 169 2.21 -19.48 -21.14
CA LYS A 169 1.75 -20.70 -21.82
C LYS A 169 2.20 -21.94 -21.04
N GLY A 170 1.31 -22.92 -20.90
CA GLY A 170 1.57 -24.19 -20.22
C GLY A 170 1.63 -24.12 -18.69
N ARG A 171 1.41 -22.95 -18.08
CA ARG A 171 1.43 -22.80 -16.61
C ARG A 171 0.06 -23.09 -16.00
N SER A 172 0.04 -23.90 -14.95
CA SER A 172 -1.20 -24.28 -14.26
C SER A 172 -1.80 -23.11 -13.48
N LYS A 173 -3.12 -23.15 -13.23
CA LYS A 173 -3.83 -22.16 -12.39
C LYS A 173 -3.18 -21.98 -11.02
N LYS A 174 -2.65 -23.06 -10.42
CA LYS A 174 -1.95 -23.03 -9.13
C LYS A 174 -0.61 -22.28 -9.19
N TYR A 175 0.10 -22.37 -10.32
CA TYR A 175 1.31 -21.57 -10.56
C TYR A 175 0.96 -20.08 -10.65
N ILE A 176 -0.06 -19.74 -11.43
CA ILE A 176 -0.54 -18.37 -11.64
C ILE A 176 -0.89 -17.71 -10.30
N GLN A 177 -1.63 -18.43 -9.45
CA GLN A 177 -2.04 -17.92 -8.14
C GLN A 177 -0.85 -17.70 -7.18
N LYS A 178 0.16 -18.58 -7.22
CA LYS A 178 1.39 -18.42 -6.42
C LYS A 178 2.28 -17.29 -6.94
N ASN A 179 2.31 -17.08 -8.26
CA ASN A 179 3.21 -16.13 -8.92
C ASN A 179 2.48 -14.90 -9.46
N TYR A 180 1.43 -14.44 -8.77
CA TYR A 180 0.63 -13.28 -9.20
C TYR A 180 1.51 -12.02 -9.40
N VAL A 181 2.56 -11.84 -8.59
CA VAL A 181 3.51 -10.73 -8.72
C VAL A 181 4.19 -10.71 -10.09
N HIS A 182 4.54 -11.90 -10.62
CA HIS A 182 5.15 -12.01 -11.95
C HIS A 182 4.16 -11.61 -13.06
N ILE A 183 2.89 -11.98 -12.91
CA ILE A 183 1.83 -11.59 -13.87
C ILE A 183 1.61 -10.09 -13.83
N LEU A 184 1.56 -9.49 -12.64
CA LEU A 184 1.45 -8.04 -12.48
C LEU A 184 2.64 -7.31 -13.09
N ALA A 185 3.84 -7.88 -13.04
CA ALA A 185 5.02 -7.33 -13.70
C ALA A 185 4.86 -7.35 -15.24
N LEU A 186 4.40 -8.47 -15.82
CA LEU A 186 4.13 -8.57 -17.26
C LEU A 186 3.05 -7.58 -17.71
N LEU A 187 1.95 -7.46 -16.95
CA LEU A 187 0.89 -6.49 -17.24
C LEU A 187 1.38 -5.04 -17.10
N SER A 188 2.27 -4.77 -16.13
CA SER A 188 2.90 -3.46 -15.98
C SER A 188 3.76 -3.10 -17.19
N GLN A 189 4.45 -4.06 -17.79
CA GLN A 189 5.23 -3.83 -19.01
C GLN A 189 4.34 -3.45 -20.19
N LEU A 190 3.20 -4.13 -20.38
CA LEU A 190 2.23 -3.76 -21.41
C LEU A 190 1.66 -2.35 -21.19
N ARG A 191 1.34 -2.00 -19.94
CA ARG A 191 0.88 -0.64 -19.60
C ARG A 191 1.94 0.43 -19.86
N GLN A 192 3.21 0.13 -19.60
CA GLN A 192 4.32 1.02 -19.92
C GLN A 192 4.46 1.21 -21.43
N ALA A 193 4.29 0.14 -22.21
CA ALA A 193 4.30 0.20 -23.67
C ALA A 193 3.16 1.07 -24.23
N CYS A 194 1.98 1.06 -23.60
CA CYS A 194 0.87 1.96 -23.98
C CYS A 194 1.17 3.45 -23.74
N ASN A 195 2.08 3.76 -22.81
CA ASN A 195 2.42 5.15 -22.48
C ASN A 195 3.56 5.65 -23.39
N HIS A 196 4.69 4.94 -23.40
CA HIS A 196 5.85 5.29 -24.23
C HIS A 196 6.85 4.12 -24.26
N ALA A 197 7.38 3.78 -25.44
CA ALA A 197 8.31 2.65 -25.62
C ALA A 197 9.57 2.75 -24.74
N PHE A 198 10.06 3.97 -24.50
CA PHE A 198 11.25 4.21 -23.67
C PHE A 198 11.05 3.90 -22.17
N LEU A 199 9.82 3.78 -21.67
CA LEU A 199 9.58 3.38 -20.28
C LEU A 199 9.93 1.90 -20.05
N PHE A 200 9.81 1.08 -21.09
CA PHE A 200 10.25 -0.31 -21.06
C PHE A 200 11.77 -0.42 -21.22
N VAL A 201 12.35 0.41 -22.09
CA VAL A 201 13.79 0.56 -22.27
C VAL A 201 14.30 1.51 -21.18
N GLY A 202 14.28 1.06 -19.91
CA GLY A 202 14.83 1.84 -18.80
C GLY A 202 16.22 2.40 -19.13
N PRO A 203 16.69 3.47 -18.45
CA PRO A 203 17.85 4.23 -18.88
C PRO A 203 19.13 3.38 -18.91
N ARG A 204 19.35 2.67 -20.01
CA ARG A 204 20.66 2.26 -20.47
C ARG A 204 21.21 3.43 -21.25
N ILE A 205 21.53 4.51 -20.53
CA ILE A 205 22.56 5.42 -21.00
C ILE A 205 23.87 4.65 -20.89
N LYS A 206 24.17 3.85 -21.91
CA LYS A 206 25.51 3.89 -22.50
C LYS A 206 25.32 4.71 -23.76
N ALA A 207 25.76 5.96 -23.68
CA ALA A 207 25.97 6.78 -24.86
C ALA A 207 27.00 6.06 -25.73
N SER A 208 26.52 5.25 -26.68
CA SER A 208 27.22 4.91 -27.90
C SER A 208 26.19 4.30 -28.84
N THR A 209 25.82 5.10 -29.83
CA THR A 209 25.02 4.81 -31.02
C THR A 209 23.53 4.48 -30.84
N PRO A 210 22.62 5.25 -31.46
CA PRO A 210 21.23 4.81 -31.63
C PRO A 210 21.21 3.53 -32.49
N PRO A 211 20.30 2.59 -32.23
CA PRO A 211 20.09 1.49 -33.16
C PRO A 211 19.55 2.06 -34.47
N THR A 212 20.40 2.06 -35.49
CA THR A 212 20.00 2.30 -36.87
C THR A 212 18.98 1.23 -37.24
N ILE A 213 17.74 1.65 -37.49
CA ILE A 213 16.75 0.83 -38.20
C ILE A 213 17.25 0.74 -39.64
N THR A 214 17.97 -0.33 -39.97
CA THR A 214 18.32 -0.62 -41.36
C THR A 214 17.06 -1.06 -42.11
N PRO A 215 16.66 -0.37 -43.19
CA PRO A 215 15.62 -0.87 -44.09
C PRO A 215 16.24 -1.97 -44.95
N GLY A 216 15.95 -3.22 -44.60
CA GLY A 216 16.39 -4.38 -45.37
C GLY A 216 15.39 -4.73 -46.47
N PHE A 217 15.82 -4.54 -47.72
CA PHE A 217 15.44 -5.30 -48.91
C PHE A 217 13.99 -5.22 -49.42
N TYR A 218 13.73 -4.20 -50.25
CA TYR A 218 12.86 -4.40 -51.42
C TYR A 218 13.72 -4.97 -52.56
N GLY A 219 13.35 -6.18 -52.97
CA GLY A 219 13.90 -6.87 -54.13
C GLY A 219 13.62 -6.10 -55.42
N ARG A 220 14.63 -6.11 -56.28
CA ARG A 220 14.58 -5.66 -57.67
C ARG A 220 13.84 -6.74 -58.48
N VAL A 221 12.70 -6.41 -59.07
CA VAL A 221 12.10 -7.10 -60.22
C VAL A 221 11.38 -6.05 -61.07
N GLY A 222 11.77 -5.95 -62.35
CA GLY A 222 11.24 -5.00 -63.33
C GLY A 222 12.27 -3.97 -63.76
#